data_AF-A0A6P0U7G0-F1
#
_entry.id   AF-A0A6P0U7G0-F1
#
_cell.length_a   1.000
_cell.length_b   1.000
_cell.length_c   1.000
_cell.angle_alpha   90.00
_cell.angle_beta   90.00
_cell.angle_gamma   90.00
#
_symmetry.space_group_name_H-M   'P 1'
#
loop_
_entity.id
_entity.type
_entity.pdbx_description
1 polymer ?
#
loop_
_entity_poly.entity_id
_entity_poly.type
_entity_poly.pdbx_seq_one_letter_code
_entity_poly.pdbx_strand_id
1 'polypeptide(L)'
;MSHTQFSEFSLEFDNFPTGEISLKTEHIEAAFKQVSNIKDYEQKWQIYIHTLALFAFEEWLAERAPELSVNKIDCSIFQPEYANLIPAVSNIRVGDFKVCLMVVNLYEQVNVPNSIITLPEFTAHFYVVVEVEEESDLAAIRGFLPYNQLVTMRQKSQQQSDNFSQIPVGLFNSKLDELLLNLRCLESTAIALPKPSVNLSEMSKEKANTYLSDLLQLVSEKAINVKYWLQNQTDVVANSLSWNLLPALSPVRRKVERNH
;
A
#
# COMPACT_ATOMS: atom_id res chain seq x y z
N MET A 1 -20.80 62.66 -19.01
CA MET A 1 -19.79 62.17 -18.05
C MET A 1 -20.30 60.88 -17.48
N SER A 2 -20.03 59.80 -18.20
CA SER A 2 -20.52 58.46 -17.89
C SER A 2 -19.28 57.67 -17.49
N HIS A 3 -19.14 57.39 -16.20
CA HIS A 3 -18.11 56.50 -15.71
C HIS A 3 -18.48 55.08 -16.13
N THR A 4 -17.82 54.58 -17.17
CA THR A 4 -17.81 53.16 -17.49
C THR A 4 -17.03 52.46 -16.40
N GLN A 5 -17.77 51.84 -15.48
CA GLN A 5 -17.24 50.94 -14.47
C GLN A 5 -16.77 49.68 -15.21
N PHE A 6 -15.48 49.62 -15.53
CA PHE A 6 -14.84 48.40 -15.99
C PHE A 6 -14.97 47.38 -14.86
N SER A 7 -15.83 46.38 -15.09
CA SER A 7 -15.85 45.13 -14.35
C SER A 7 -14.44 44.53 -14.46
N GLU A 8 -13.71 44.55 -13.35
CA GLU A 8 -12.60 43.65 -13.10
C GLU A 8 -13.15 42.23 -13.21
N PHE A 9 -13.03 41.64 -14.40
CA PHE A 9 -12.96 40.20 -14.55
C PHE A 9 -11.72 39.75 -13.79
N SER A 10 -11.91 39.47 -12.50
CA SER A 10 -10.99 38.65 -11.74
C SER A 10 -10.89 37.34 -12.50
N LEU A 11 -9.74 37.12 -13.14
CA LEU A 11 -9.33 35.79 -13.58
C LEU A 11 -9.32 34.93 -12.32
N GLU A 12 -10.43 34.25 -12.06
CA GLU A 12 -10.44 33.00 -11.32
C GLU A 12 -9.56 32.07 -12.14
N PHE A 13 -8.25 32.17 -11.94
CA PHE A 13 -7.35 31.08 -12.22
C PHE A 13 -7.96 29.91 -11.47
N ASP A 14 -8.35 28.87 -12.20
CA ASP A 14 -8.63 27.55 -11.69
C ASP A 14 -7.39 27.09 -10.92
N ASN A 15 -7.26 27.56 -9.67
CA ASN A 15 -6.38 27.01 -8.67
C ASN A 15 -7.04 25.70 -8.28
N PHE A 16 -6.88 24.71 -9.16
CA PHE A 16 -7.05 23.33 -8.79
C PHE A 16 -6.33 23.15 -7.45
N PRO A 17 -7.00 22.62 -6.41
CA PRO A 17 -6.33 22.30 -5.16
C PRO A 17 -5.06 21.53 -5.49
N THR A 18 -3.93 21.84 -4.84
CA THR A 18 -2.54 21.49 -5.25
C THR A 18 -2.29 20.02 -5.65
N GLY A 19 -3.21 19.10 -5.41
CA GLY A 19 -3.15 17.69 -5.79
C GLY A 19 -4.10 17.21 -6.89
N GLU A 20 -4.96 18.05 -7.46
CA GLU A 20 -5.94 17.61 -8.48
C GLU A 20 -5.31 17.49 -9.87
N ILE A 21 -5.71 16.44 -10.58
CA ILE A 21 -5.21 16.01 -11.88
C ILE A 21 -6.37 15.53 -12.74
N SER A 22 -6.41 16.01 -13.98
CA SER A 22 -7.34 15.49 -14.98
C SER A 22 -6.85 14.14 -15.51
N LEU A 23 -7.72 13.13 -15.47
CA LEU A 23 -7.50 11.84 -16.07
C LEU A 23 -7.72 11.95 -17.58
N LYS A 24 -6.61 11.96 -18.34
CA LYS A 24 -6.66 11.98 -19.79
C LYS A 24 -7.30 10.69 -20.34
N THR A 25 -7.93 10.78 -21.50
CA THR A 25 -8.48 9.61 -22.21
C THR A 25 -7.43 8.50 -22.40
N GLU A 26 -6.16 8.86 -22.63
CA GLU A 26 -5.05 7.91 -22.73
C GLU A 26 -4.84 7.09 -21.45
N HIS A 27 -5.03 7.70 -20.26
CA HIS A 27 -4.97 7.02 -18.97
C HIS A 27 -6.10 6.00 -18.83
N ILE A 28 -7.31 6.39 -19.22
CA ILE A 28 -8.51 5.55 -19.16
C ILE A 28 -8.37 4.35 -20.09
N GLU A 29 -7.98 4.58 -21.35
CA GLU A 29 -7.76 3.52 -22.34
C GLU A 29 -6.65 2.56 -21.91
N ALA A 30 -5.53 3.08 -21.39
CA ALA A 30 -4.43 2.27 -20.89
C ALA A 30 -4.85 1.42 -19.67
N ALA A 31 -5.60 2.00 -18.73
CA ALA A 31 -6.13 1.29 -17.57
C ALA A 31 -7.13 0.20 -17.99
N PHE A 32 -8.00 0.49 -18.96
CA PHE A 32 -8.96 -0.49 -19.48
C PHE A 32 -8.25 -1.67 -20.18
N LYS A 33 -7.22 -1.38 -20.98
CA LYS A 33 -6.40 -2.40 -21.65
C LYS A 33 -5.75 -3.33 -20.62
N GLN A 34 -5.27 -2.80 -19.50
CA GLN A 34 -4.64 -3.57 -18.43
C GLN A 34 -5.60 -4.62 -17.83
N VAL A 35 -6.88 -4.30 -17.73
CA VAL A 35 -7.88 -5.17 -17.09
C VAL A 35 -8.72 -5.98 -18.09
N SER A 36 -8.43 -5.87 -19.39
CA SER A 36 -9.22 -6.48 -20.47
C SER A 36 -9.34 -8.02 -20.39
N ASN A 37 -8.30 -8.69 -19.89
CA ASN A 37 -8.26 -10.16 -19.78
C ASN A 37 -8.80 -10.71 -18.45
N ILE A 38 -9.27 -9.83 -17.57
CA ILE A 38 -9.77 -10.18 -16.25
C ILE A 38 -11.26 -10.51 -16.36
N LYS A 39 -11.62 -11.72 -15.92
CA LYS A 39 -13.00 -12.23 -15.98
C LYS A 39 -13.86 -11.76 -14.81
N ASP A 40 -13.26 -11.62 -13.64
CA ASP A 40 -13.96 -11.22 -12.42
C ASP A 40 -14.18 -9.71 -12.40
N TYR A 41 -15.44 -9.28 -12.28
CA TYR A 41 -15.83 -7.87 -12.38
C TYR A 41 -15.28 -7.01 -11.24
N GLU A 42 -15.33 -7.52 -10.00
CA GLU A 42 -14.87 -6.77 -8.82
C GLU A 42 -13.37 -6.57 -8.87
N GLN A 43 -12.62 -7.63 -9.19
CA GLN A 43 -11.19 -7.58 -9.42
C GLN A 43 -10.82 -6.69 -10.62
N LYS A 44 -11.62 -6.71 -11.69
CA LYS A 44 -11.44 -5.82 -12.84
C LYS A 44 -11.56 -4.35 -12.42
N TRP A 45 -12.60 -4.03 -11.64
CA TRP A 45 -12.86 -2.68 -11.14
C TRP A 45 -11.75 -2.19 -10.20
N GLN A 46 -11.33 -3.02 -9.25
CA GLN A 46 -10.27 -2.66 -8.30
C GLN A 46 -8.94 -2.35 -9.00
N ILE A 47 -8.50 -3.22 -9.92
CA ILE A 47 -7.27 -2.96 -10.67
C ILE A 47 -7.41 -1.72 -11.55
N TYR A 48 -8.57 -1.50 -12.17
CA TYR A 48 -8.83 -0.33 -13.00
C TYR A 48 -8.67 0.97 -12.20
N ILE A 49 -9.38 1.10 -11.08
CA ILE A 49 -9.31 2.29 -10.21
C ILE A 49 -7.90 2.49 -9.63
N HIS A 50 -7.22 1.42 -9.21
CA HIS A 50 -5.84 1.49 -8.75
C HIS A 50 -4.86 1.91 -9.86
N THR A 51 -5.11 1.49 -11.11
CA THR A 51 -4.30 1.90 -12.26
C THR A 51 -4.52 3.38 -12.57
N LEU A 52 -5.76 3.87 -12.50
CA LEU A 52 -6.05 5.31 -12.65
C LEU A 52 -5.36 6.15 -11.57
N ALA A 53 -5.42 5.71 -10.31
CA ALA A 53 -4.71 6.40 -9.22
C ALA A 53 -3.19 6.46 -9.45
N LEU A 54 -2.60 5.39 -9.98
CA LEU A 54 -1.19 5.37 -10.34
C LEU A 54 -0.88 6.38 -11.45
N PHE A 55 -1.67 6.40 -12.53
CA PHE A 55 -1.46 7.35 -13.62
C PHE A 55 -1.65 8.81 -13.17
N ALA A 56 -2.65 9.08 -12.33
CA ALA A 56 -2.83 10.40 -11.74
C ALA A 56 -1.62 10.83 -10.90
N PHE A 57 -1.08 9.93 -10.09
CA PHE A 57 0.11 10.19 -9.29
C PHE A 57 1.35 10.46 -10.16
N GLU A 58 1.52 9.70 -11.25
CA GLU A 58 2.60 9.90 -12.22
C GLU A 58 2.52 11.27 -12.89
N GLU A 59 1.33 11.65 -13.37
CA GLU A 59 1.11 12.95 -14.00
C GLU A 59 1.34 14.09 -13.00
N TRP A 60 0.80 13.97 -11.78
CA TRP A 60 1.02 14.96 -10.73
C TRP A 60 2.50 15.19 -10.43
N LEU A 61 3.27 14.09 -10.36
CA LEU A 61 4.70 14.15 -10.11
C LEU A 61 5.42 14.79 -11.30
N ALA A 62 5.06 14.42 -12.53
CA ALA A 62 5.66 14.99 -13.74
C ALA A 62 5.42 16.50 -13.88
N GLU A 63 4.23 16.99 -13.52
CA GLU A 63 3.89 18.42 -13.57
C GLU A 63 4.68 19.26 -12.55
N ARG A 64 4.93 18.73 -11.34
CA ARG A 64 5.50 19.50 -10.21
C ARG A 64 6.97 19.19 -9.91
N ALA A 65 7.42 18.02 -10.33
CA ALA A 65 8.76 17.49 -10.10
C ALA A 65 9.20 16.59 -11.28
N PRO A 66 9.42 17.16 -12.48
CA PRO A 66 9.75 16.39 -13.68
C PRO A 66 11.07 15.59 -13.58
N GLU A 67 11.94 15.94 -12.63
CA GLU A 67 13.15 15.18 -12.31
C GLU A 67 12.87 13.90 -11.53
N LEU A 68 11.70 13.78 -10.90
CA LEU A 68 11.27 12.58 -10.20
C LEU A 68 10.40 11.72 -11.12
N SER A 69 10.82 10.48 -11.33
CA SER A 69 10.06 9.51 -12.12
C SER A 69 9.61 8.35 -11.25
N VAL A 70 8.40 7.84 -11.50
CA VAL A 70 7.89 6.62 -10.86
C VAL A 70 8.45 5.39 -11.57
N ASN A 71 9.13 4.53 -10.82
CA ASN A 71 9.52 3.21 -11.26
C ASN A 71 8.45 2.17 -10.84
N LYS A 72 7.94 1.46 -11.84
CA LYS A 72 6.81 0.51 -11.74
C LYS A 72 7.21 -0.96 -11.87
N ILE A 73 8.50 -1.29 -11.97
CA ILE A 73 8.98 -2.66 -12.24
C ILE A 73 8.41 -3.66 -11.22
N ASP A 74 8.41 -3.28 -9.94
CA ASP A 74 7.97 -4.14 -8.83
C ASP A 74 6.51 -3.87 -8.40
N CYS A 75 5.76 -3.07 -9.15
CA CYS A 75 4.45 -2.59 -8.74
C CYS A 75 3.43 -3.73 -8.55
N SER A 76 2.75 -3.75 -7.40
CA SER A 76 1.89 -4.86 -6.98
C SER A 76 0.73 -5.13 -7.96
N ILE A 77 0.19 -4.10 -8.62
CA ILE A 77 -0.96 -4.23 -9.53
C ILE A 77 -0.60 -4.88 -10.87
N PHE A 78 0.68 -4.85 -11.27
CA PHE A 78 1.16 -5.46 -12.50
C PHE A 78 1.72 -6.87 -12.30
N GLN A 79 1.83 -7.31 -11.05
CA GLN A 79 2.28 -8.66 -10.69
C GLN A 79 1.08 -9.57 -10.48
N PRO A 80 0.88 -10.61 -11.33
CA PRO A 80 -0.29 -11.50 -11.24
C PRO A 80 -0.45 -12.17 -9.87
N GLU A 81 0.66 -12.37 -9.15
CA GLU A 81 0.70 -13.02 -7.83
C GLU A 81 0.08 -12.18 -6.72
N TYR A 82 0.13 -10.85 -6.83
CA TYR A 82 -0.35 -9.92 -5.81
C TYR A 82 -1.53 -9.08 -6.29
N ALA A 83 -1.79 -9.07 -7.59
CA ALA A 83 -2.92 -8.40 -8.19
C ALA A 83 -4.20 -8.82 -7.48
N ASN A 84 -4.81 -7.87 -6.73
CA ASN A 84 -6.00 -7.99 -5.89
C ASN A 84 -5.88 -8.68 -4.54
N LEU A 85 -4.69 -9.09 -4.11
CA LEU A 85 -4.52 -9.52 -2.71
C LEU A 85 -4.46 -8.31 -1.78
N ILE A 86 -3.91 -7.20 -2.26
CA ILE A 86 -3.75 -5.97 -1.50
C ILE A 86 -4.60 -4.88 -2.15
N PRO A 87 -5.57 -4.28 -1.45
CA PRO A 87 -6.36 -3.18 -1.99
C PRO A 87 -5.57 -1.85 -1.89
N ALA A 88 -4.36 -1.83 -2.45
CA ALA A 88 -3.47 -0.68 -2.53
C ALA A 88 -2.43 -0.86 -3.66
N VAL A 89 -1.93 0.25 -4.19
CA VAL A 89 -0.83 0.25 -5.17
C VAL A 89 0.48 0.28 -4.40
N SER A 90 1.10 -0.88 -4.20
CA SER A 90 2.34 -1.04 -3.44
C SER A 90 3.54 -1.22 -4.36
N ASN A 91 4.74 -1.05 -3.80
CA ASN A 91 6.03 -1.32 -4.46
C ASN A 91 6.36 -0.44 -5.67
N ILE A 92 5.72 0.72 -5.79
CA ILE A 92 6.21 1.78 -6.67
C ILE A 92 7.41 2.48 -6.00
N ARG A 93 8.36 2.96 -6.80
CA ARG A 93 9.52 3.70 -6.30
C ARG A 93 9.62 5.08 -6.93
N VAL A 94 9.99 6.08 -6.12
CA VAL A 94 10.36 7.41 -6.57
C VAL A 94 11.76 7.68 -6.02
N GLY A 95 12.77 7.65 -6.90
CA GLY A 95 14.17 7.55 -6.47
C GLY A 95 14.39 6.30 -5.61
N ASP A 96 14.94 6.48 -4.40
CA ASP A 96 15.18 5.39 -3.44
C ASP A 96 13.98 5.10 -2.53
N PHE A 97 12.92 5.91 -2.59
CA PHE A 97 11.75 5.76 -1.74
C PHE A 97 10.74 4.79 -2.37
N LYS A 98 10.45 3.69 -1.67
CA LYS A 98 9.18 2.95 -1.84
C LYS A 98 8.01 3.84 -1.45
N VAL A 99 7.03 3.97 -2.33
CA VAL A 99 5.76 4.68 -2.12
C VAL A 99 4.61 3.68 -2.24
N CYS A 100 3.54 3.88 -1.48
CA CYS A 100 2.31 3.11 -1.58
C CYS A 100 1.13 4.08 -1.79
N LEU A 101 0.29 3.84 -2.79
CA LEU A 101 -0.92 4.62 -3.02
C LEU A 101 -2.12 3.87 -2.44
N MET A 102 -2.93 4.58 -1.66
CA MET A 102 -4.19 4.10 -1.12
C MET A 102 -5.31 4.87 -1.80
N VAL A 103 -6.19 4.13 -2.46
CA VAL A 103 -7.25 4.75 -3.26
C VAL A 103 -8.50 4.88 -2.42
N VAL A 104 -9.09 6.07 -2.45
CA VAL A 104 -10.35 6.39 -1.78
C VAL A 104 -11.35 6.92 -2.80
N ASN A 105 -12.63 6.73 -2.52
CA ASN A 105 -13.72 7.30 -3.28
C ASN A 105 -14.71 7.92 -2.29
N LEU A 106 -14.75 9.26 -2.19
CA LEU A 106 -15.72 10.02 -1.39
C LEU A 106 -15.76 9.74 0.13
N TYR A 107 -14.85 8.93 0.66
CA TYR A 107 -14.80 8.60 2.08
C TYR A 107 -13.89 9.55 2.87
N GLU A 108 -14.36 9.97 4.05
CA GLU A 108 -13.55 10.72 5.02
C GLU A 108 -12.45 9.88 5.67
N GLN A 109 -12.43 8.55 5.43
CA GLN A 109 -11.49 7.60 5.99
C GLN A 109 -10.93 6.69 4.91
N VAL A 110 -9.65 6.35 5.03
CA VAL A 110 -8.98 5.37 4.19
C VAL A 110 -8.85 4.05 4.95
N ASN A 111 -9.17 2.95 4.26
CA ASN A 111 -8.90 1.61 4.75
C ASN A 111 -7.43 1.28 4.48
N VAL A 112 -6.64 1.14 5.54
CA VAL A 112 -5.22 0.80 5.43
C VAL A 112 -5.04 -0.69 5.72
N PRO A 113 -4.68 -1.50 4.71
CA PRO A 113 -4.45 -2.93 4.90
C PRO A 113 -3.31 -3.16 5.89
N ASN A 114 -3.47 -4.18 6.73
CA ASN A 114 -2.41 -4.51 7.69
C ASN A 114 -1.13 -4.96 6.97
N SER A 115 -1.30 -5.69 5.86
CA SER A 115 -0.23 -6.21 5.01
C SER A 115 0.75 -5.14 4.51
N ILE A 116 0.28 -3.94 4.16
CA ILE A 116 1.16 -2.87 3.66
C ILE A 116 1.95 -2.18 4.78
N ILE A 117 1.67 -2.48 6.05
CA ILE A 117 2.40 -1.91 7.20
C ILE A 117 3.36 -2.95 7.80
N THR A 118 2.94 -4.22 7.83
CA THR A 118 3.64 -5.27 8.58
C THR A 118 4.54 -6.15 7.72
N LEU A 119 4.17 -6.38 6.45
CA LEU A 119 4.95 -7.19 5.51
C LEU A 119 6.04 -6.31 4.87
N PRO A 120 7.34 -6.55 5.13
CA PRO A 120 8.44 -5.75 4.58
C PRO A 120 8.43 -5.64 3.05
N GLU A 121 7.89 -6.66 2.39
CA GLU A 121 7.76 -6.75 0.94
C GLU A 121 6.86 -5.65 0.40
N PHE A 122 5.83 -5.23 1.13
CA PHE A 122 4.86 -4.20 0.73
C PHE A 122 5.00 -2.89 1.50
N THR A 123 5.73 -2.90 2.63
CA THR A 123 5.95 -1.71 3.42
C THR A 123 6.65 -0.63 2.59
N ALA A 124 6.10 0.58 2.64
CA ALA A 124 6.60 1.76 1.93
C ALA A 124 7.08 2.84 2.91
N HIS A 125 7.92 3.76 2.43
CA HIS A 125 8.37 4.92 3.21
C HIS A 125 7.27 5.96 3.31
N PHE A 126 6.54 6.18 2.21
CA PHE A 126 5.42 7.10 2.13
C PHE A 126 4.14 6.39 1.67
N TYR A 127 3.04 6.74 2.32
CA TYR A 127 1.70 6.29 2.00
C TYR A 127 0.91 7.51 1.53
N VAL A 128 0.46 7.49 0.29
CA VAL A 128 -0.22 8.61 -0.36
C VAL A 128 -1.68 8.24 -0.57
N VAL A 129 -2.58 9.14 -0.18
CA VAL A 129 -4.01 8.98 -0.43
C VAL A 129 -4.34 9.65 -1.75
N VAL A 130 -4.89 8.86 -2.65
CA VAL A 130 -5.35 9.32 -3.97
C VAL A 130 -6.84 9.10 -4.05
N GLU A 131 -7.58 10.17 -4.24
CA GLU A 131 -8.99 10.10 -4.59
C GLU A 131 -9.13 9.98 -6.09
N VAL A 132 -10.01 9.08 -6.55
CA VAL A 132 -10.32 8.89 -7.96
C VAL A 132 -11.82 9.06 -8.14
N GLU A 133 -12.21 10.08 -8.90
CA GLU A 133 -13.58 10.33 -9.34
C GLU A 133 -13.67 10.02 -10.84
N GLU A 134 -13.96 8.76 -11.14
CA GLU A 134 -14.00 8.27 -12.51
C GLU A 134 -15.13 8.90 -13.34
N GLU A 135 -16.26 9.26 -12.72
CA GLU A 135 -17.38 9.90 -13.42
C GLU A 135 -17.04 11.30 -13.96
N SER A 136 -16.11 12.00 -13.30
CA SER A 136 -15.68 13.35 -13.66
C SER A 136 -14.35 13.37 -14.41
N ASP A 137 -13.74 12.21 -14.68
CA ASP A 137 -12.37 12.09 -15.19
C ASP A 137 -11.35 12.89 -14.33
N LEU A 138 -11.51 12.85 -13.01
CA LEU A 138 -10.67 13.58 -12.06
C LEU A 138 -10.02 12.63 -11.06
N ALA A 139 -8.81 12.97 -10.65
CA ALA A 139 -8.14 12.36 -9.52
C ALA A 139 -7.45 13.42 -8.68
N ALA A 140 -7.39 13.23 -7.37
CA ALA A 140 -6.77 14.19 -6.48
C ALA A 140 -5.88 13.50 -5.44
N ILE A 141 -4.65 13.95 -5.32
CA ILE A 141 -3.80 13.58 -4.19
C ILE A 141 -4.27 14.37 -2.98
N ARG A 142 -4.82 13.67 -1.99
CA ARG A 142 -5.42 14.30 -0.80
C ARG A 142 -4.42 14.51 0.34
N GLY A 143 -3.40 13.67 0.41
CA GLY A 143 -2.36 13.82 1.41
C GLY A 143 -1.42 12.62 1.46
N PHE A 144 -0.43 12.71 2.35
CA PHE A 144 0.54 11.66 2.55
C PHE A 144 0.89 11.45 4.03
N LEU A 145 1.41 10.28 4.35
CA LEU A 145 1.98 9.96 5.65
C LEU A 145 3.28 9.17 5.49
N PRO A 146 4.34 9.49 6.25
CA PRO A 146 5.49 8.62 6.36
C PRO A 146 5.19 7.40 7.25
N TYR A 147 5.93 6.31 7.02
CA TYR A 147 5.74 5.04 7.73
C TYR A 147 5.69 5.15 9.26
N ASN A 148 6.63 5.89 9.86
CA ASN A 148 6.71 6.07 11.30
C ASN A 148 5.44 6.72 11.90
N GLN A 149 4.85 7.69 11.18
CA GLN A 149 3.61 8.33 11.59
C GLN A 149 2.43 7.39 11.45
N LEU A 150 2.36 6.62 10.35
CA LEU A 150 1.31 5.63 10.11
C LEU A 150 1.28 4.57 11.24
N VAL A 151 2.43 4.01 11.61
CA VAL A 151 2.54 3.04 12.71
C VAL A 151 2.09 3.66 14.04
N THR A 152 2.48 4.90 14.30
CA THR A 152 2.08 5.62 15.54
C THR A 152 0.58 5.86 15.58
N MET A 153 -0.03 6.26 14.46
CA MET A 153 -1.47 6.49 14.35
C MET A 153 -2.25 5.20 14.53
N ARG A 154 -1.78 4.11 13.94
CA ARG A 154 -2.34 2.78 14.14
C ARG A 154 -2.39 2.42 15.62
N GLN A 155 -1.27 2.52 16.32
CA GLN A 155 -1.19 2.20 17.76
C GLN A 155 -2.16 3.02 18.63
N LYS A 156 -2.49 4.25 18.21
CA LYS A 156 -3.44 5.12 18.90
C LYS A 156 -4.90 4.88 18.51
N SER A 157 -5.15 4.27 17.35
CA SER A 157 -6.50 4.01 16.87
C SER A 157 -7.14 2.83 17.61
N GLN A 158 -8.34 3.05 18.13
CA GLN A 158 -9.14 2.03 18.84
C GLN A 158 -10.01 1.19 17.89
N GLN A 159 -10.26 1.68 16.67
CA GLN A 159 -11.04 0.97 15.63
C GLN A 159 -10.09 0.21 14.71
N GLN A 160 -9.45 -0.81 15.28
CA GLN A 160 -8.67 -1.78 14.54
C GLN A 160 -9.54 -3.01 14.31
N SER A 161 -9.63 -3.43 13.05
CA SER A 161 -10.06 -4.79 12.73
C SER A 161 -8.83 -5.66 12.50
N ASP A 162 -9.01 -6.98 12.51
CA ASP A 162 -7.91 -7.92 12.29
C ASP A 162 -7.20 -7.71 10.93
N ASN A 163 -7.85 -7.04 9.95
CA ASN A 163 -7.36 -6.97 8.57
C ASN A 163 -7.06 -5.53 8.09
N PHE A 164 -7.84 -4.54 8.54
CA PHE A 164 -7.70 -3.14 8.12
C PHE A 164 -7.74 -2.19 9.31
N SER A 165 -6.99 -1.10 9.19
CA SER A 165 -7.07 0.06 10.08
C SER A 165 -7.75 1.21 9.34
N GLN A 166 -8.83 1.75 9.90
CA GLN A 166 -9.47 2.95 9.37
C GLN A 166 -8.76 4.18 9.89
N ILE A 167 -8.28 5.03 8.96
CA ILE A 167 -7.58 6.28 9.30
C ILE A 167 -8.30 7.43 8.61
N PRO A 168 -8.78 8.45 9.35
CA PRO A 168 -9.34 9.64 8.73
C PRO A 168 -8.36 10.31 7.78
N VAL A 169 -8.83 10.67 6.58
CA VAL A 169 -8.04 11.35 5.55
C VAL A 169 -7.51 12.69 6.09
N GLY A 170 -8.25 13.36 6.97
CA GLY A 170 -7.81 14.59 7.63
C GLY A 170 -6.58 14.44 8.55
N LEU A 171 -6.15 13.21 8.88
CA LEU A 171 -4.90 12.97 9.58
C LEU A 171 -3.68 12.92 8.63
N PHE A 172 -3.91 12.79 7.32
CA PHE A 172 -2.84 12.84 6.34
C PHE A 172 -2.36 14.26 6.14
N ASN A 173 -1.07 14.41 5.87
CA ASN A 173 -0.49 15.72 5.58
C ASN A 173 -0.97 16.18 4.20
N SER A 174 -1.82 17.21 4.17
CA SER A 174 -2.37 17.80 2.95
C SER A 174 -1.40 18.73 2.21
N LYS A 175 -0.26 19.10 2.83
CA LYS A 175 0.77 19.93 2.19
C LYS A 175 1.66 19.09 1.29
N LEU A 176 1.21 18.86 0.07
CA LEU A 176 1.90 17.96 -0.86
C LEU A 176 3.31 18.45 -1.26
N ASP A 177 3.59 19.75 -1.14
CA ASP A 177 4.93 20.29 -1.35
C ASP A 177 5.95 19.70 -0.35
N GLU A 178 5.51 19.35 0.86
CA GLU A 178 6.35 18.66 1.84
C GLU A 178 6.68 17.23 1.39
N LEU A 179 5.77 16.55 0.68
CA LEU A 179 6.07 15.24 0.07
C LEU A 179 7.15 15.41 -1.00
N LEU A 180 7.00 16.37 -1.91
CA LEU A 180 7.99 16.63 -2.97
C LEU A 180 9.34 17.00 -2.37
N LEU A 181 9.37 17.85 -1.35
CA LEU A 181 10.59 18.22 -0.64
C LEU A 181 11.26 16.97 -0.03
N ASN A 182 10.48 16.11 0.62
CA ASN A 182 11.01 14.88 1.21
C ASN A 182 11.57 13.93 0.14
N LEU A 183 10.86 13.73 -0.97
CA LEU A 183 11.30 12.87 -2.06
C LEU A 183 12.59 13.38 -2.74
N ARG A 184 12.81 14.71 -2.75
CA ARG A 184 14.00 15.35 -3.33
C ARG A 184 15.21 15.38 -2.40
N CYS A 185 14.97 15.68 -1.12
CA CYS A 185 16.04 16.13 -0.22
C CYS A 185 16.31 15.18 0.94
N LEU A 186 15.39 14.26 1.24
CA LEU A 186 15.57 13.32 2.34
C LEU A 186 16.39 12.12 1.84
N GLU A 187 17.26 11.58 2.69
CA GLU A 187 17.86 10.27 2.45
C GLU A 187 16.85 9.17 2.80
N SER A 188 16.80 8.10 1.99
CA SER A 188 15.89 6.97 2.22
C SER A 188 16.09 6.28 3.58
N THR A 189 17.30 6.36 4.13
CA THR A 189 17.67 5.86 5.46
C THR A 189 17.00 6.60 6.61
N ALA A 190 16.51 7.83 6.40
CA ALA A 190 15.85 8.62 7.43
C ALA A 190 14.49 8.05 7.84
N ILE A 191 13.86 7.23 6.97
CA ILE A 191 12.63 6.49 7.28
C ILE A 191 13.00 5.01 7.38
N ALA A 192 13.23 4.54 8.60
CA ALA A 192 13.61 3.15 8.85
C ALA A 192 12.43 2.20 8.56
N LEU A 193 12.53 1.47 7.44
CA LEU A 193 11.60 0.39 7.13
C LEU A 193 11.95 -0.90 7.88
N PRO A 194 10.95 -1.75 8.20
CA PRO A 194 11.22 -3.08 8.70
C PRO A 194 12.02 -3.83 7.63
N LYS A 195 13.19 -4.33 8.01
CA LYS A 195 14.01 -5.10 7.09
C LYS A 195 13.34 -6.47 6.87
N PRO A 196 13.26 -6.97 5.63
CA PRO A 196 12.91 -8.36 5.39
C PRO A 196 13.99 -9.23 6.05
N SER A 197 13.71 -9.74 7.24
CA SER A 197 14.52 -10.80 7.84
C SER A 197 14.16 -12.08 7.11
N VAL A 198 14.98 -12.45 6.14
CA VAL A 198 14.86 -13.70 5.35
C VAL A 198 14.86 -14.94 6.26
N ASN A 199 15.28 -14.79 7.52
CA ASN A 199 15.28 -15.83 8.54
C ASN A 199 14.21 -15.58 9.62
N LEU A 200 13.08 -16.29 9.52
CA LEU A 200 12.07 -16.39 10.60
C LEU A 200 12.66 -16.87 11.94
N SER A 201 13.82 -17.54 11.90
CA SER A 201 14.58 -17.99 13.07
C SER A 201 15.28 -16.87 13.84
N GLU A 202 15.56 -15.73 13.19
CA GLU A 202 16.16 -14.53 13.83
C GLU A 202 15.09 -13.53 14.30
N MET A 203 13.84 -13.69 13.84
CA MET A 203 12.71 -12.90 14.29
C MET A 203 12.29 -13.29 15.69
N SER A 204 11.83 -12.32 16.49
CA SER A 204 11.15 -12.65 17.74
C SER A 204 9.90 -13.48 17.44
N LYS A 205 9.55 -14.42 18.33
CA LYS A 205 8.36 -15.28 18.17
C LYS A 205 7.09 -14.48 17.91
N GLU A 206 6.95 -13.32 18.55
CA GLU A 206 5.83 -12.41 18.35
C GLU A 206 5.80 -11.85 16.91
N LYS A 207 6.92 -11.35 16.39
CA LYS A 207 7.00 -10.83 15.01
C LYS A 207 6.78 -11.91 13.96
N ALA A 208 7.31 -13.11 14.20
CA ALA A 208 7.11 -14.25 13.30
C ALA A 208 5.63 -14.67 13.26
N ASN A 209 4.96 -14.72 14.42
CA ASN A 209 3.54 -15.04 14.49
C ASN A 209 2.67 -13.99 13.81
N THR A 210 2.97 -12.70 13.99
CA THR A 210 2.24 -11.61 13.31
C THR A 210 2.45 -11.67 11.80
N TYR A 211 3.69 -11.84 11.32
CA TYR A 211 3.98 -11.98 9.89
C TYR A 211 3.22 -13.16 9.25
N LEU A 212 3.23 -14.33 9.90
CA LEU A 212 2.50 -15.49 9.42
C LEU A 212 0.98 -15.28 9.45
N SER A 213 0.47 -14.61 10.48
CA SER A 213 -0.95 -14.24 10.57
C SER A 213 -1.36 -13.33 9.41
N ASP A 214 -0.57 -12.29 9.15
CA ASP A 214 -0.85 -11.32 8.09
C ASP A 214 -0.76 -11.96 6.70
N LEU A 215 0.20 -12.87 6.48
CA LEU A 215 0.28 -13.67 5.25
C LEU A 215 -0.92 -14.60 5.08
N LEU A 216 -1.34 -15.28 6.15
CA LEU A 216 -2.49 -16.17 6.12
C LEU A 216 -3.78 -15.40 5.87
N GLN A 217 -3.95 -14.23 6.46
CA GLN A 217 -5.10 -13.36 6.22
C GLN A 217 -5.13 -12.88 4.76
N LEU A 218 -3.99 -12.44 4.22
CA LEU A 218 -3.87 -11.98 2.84
C LEU A 218 -4.34 -13.05 1.83
N VAL A 219 -4.00 -14.31 2.09
CA VAL A 219 -4.38 -15.43 1.22
C VAL A 219 -5.78 -15.98 1.55
N SER A 220 -6.25 -15.81 2.79
CA SER A 220 -7.58 -16.27 3.22
C SER A 220 -8.71 -15.40 2.69
N GLU A 221 -8.49 -14.11 2.40
CA GLU A 221 -9.52 -13.23 1.82
C GLU A 221 -9.77 -13.51 0.34
N LYS A 222 -8.79 -14.09 -0.38
CA LYS A 222 -8.93 -14.47 -1.79
C LYS A 222 -8.53 -15.92 -1.99
N ALA A 223 -9.50 -16.82 -1.90
CA ALA A 223 -9.32 -18.24 -2.18
C ALA A 223 -9.06 -18.49 -3.69
N ILE A 224 -7.87 -18.15 -4.18
CA ILE A 224 -7.35 -18.53 -5.50
C ILE A 224 -6.01 -19.23 -5.32
N ASN A 225 -6.03 -20.54 -5.56
CA ASN A 225 -4.91 -21.46 -5.79
C ASN A 225 -3.61 -21.21 -4.99
N VAL A 226 -3.74 -21.27 -3.67
CA VAL A 226 -2.68 -21.28 -2.64
C VAL A 226 -1.46 -22.13 -3.04
N LYS A 227 -1.66 -23.20 -3.82
CA LYS A 227 -0.61 -24.07 -4.33
C LYS A 227 0.44 -23.35 -5.17
N TYR A 228 0.05 -22.47 -6.09
CA TYR A 228 0.99 -21.77 -6.99
C TYR A 228 1.78 -20.68 -6.27
N TRP A 229 1.12 -19.92 -5.39
CA TRP A 229 1.78 -18.93 -4.55
C TRP A 229 2.73 -19.58 -3.52
N LEU A 230 2.29 -20.64 -2.84
CA LEU A 230 3.17 -21.41 -1.94
C LEU A 230 4.37 -21.98 -2.70
N GLN A 231 4.19 -22.44 -3.95
CA GLN A 231 5.28 -22.97 -4.77
C GLN A 231 6.38 -21.93 -5.00
N ASN A 232 6.02 -20.67 -5.23
CA ASN A 232 6.96 -19.57 -5.42
C ASN A 232 7.62 -19.11 -4.09
N GLN A 233 6.98 -19.41 -2.95
CA GLN A 233 7.46 -19.09 -1.60
C GLN A 233 8.11 -20.30 -0.88
N THR A 234 8.27 -21.44 -1.55
CA THR A 234 8.71 -22.70 -0.89
C THR A 234 10.11 -22.61 -0.28
N ASP A 235 11.03 -21.82 -0.84
CA ASP A 235 12.38 -21.69 -0.27
C ASP A 235 12.38 -20.94 1.09
N VAL A 236 11.39 -20.06 1.30
CA VAL A 236 11.24 -19.26 2.53
C VAL A 236 10.42 -20.03 3.59
N VAL A 237 9.43 -20.82 3.15
CA VAL A 237 8.49 -21.53 4.03
C VAL A 237 9.00 -22.92 4.43
N ALA A 238 9.69 -23.65 3.56
CA ALA A 238 10.22 -24.98 3.87
C ALA A 238 11.29 -24.95 4.97
N ASN A 239 12.09 -23.87 5.02
CA ASN A 239 13.10 -23.68 6.05
C ASN A 239 12.51 -23.27 7.42
N SER A 240 11.26 -22.81 7.48
CA SER A 240 10.61 -22.33 8.71
C SER A 240 9.62 -23.33 9.33
N LEU A 241 9.05 -24.25 8.56
CA LEU A 241 8.11 -25.28 9.05
C LEU A 241 8.79 -26.57 9.53
N SER A 242 10.03 -26.85 9.13
CA SER A 242 10.66 -28.15 9.38
C SER A 242 10.99 -28.45 10.84
N TRP A 243 10.95 -27.46 11.74
CA TRP A 243 11.42 -27.62 13.13
C TRP A 243 10.39 -27.40 14.24
N ASN A 244 9.09 -27.24 13.92
CA ASN A 244 8.05 -27.04 14.96
C ASN A 244 6.91 -28.08 14.99
N LEU A 245 6.98 -29.18 14.23
CA LEU A 245 5.90 -30.18 14.19
C LEU A 245 6.23 -31.56 14.78
N LEU A 246 7.18 -31.66 15.72
CA LEU A 246 7.28 -32.86 16.55
C LEU A 246 7.44 -32.47 18.02
N PRO A 247 6.43 -32.65 18.90
CA PRO A 247 6.73 -32.73 20.32
C PRO A 247 7.65 -33.94 20.54
N ALA A 248 8.80 -33.71 21.17
CA ALA A 248 9.70 -34.78 21.58
C ALA A 248 8.94 -35.72 22.53
N LEU A 249 8.68 -36.96 22.08
CA LEU A 249 8.17 -38.03 22.93
C LEU A 249 9.22 -38.27 24.04
N SER A 250 8.95 -37.74 25.22
CA SER A 250 9.78 -38.00 26.40
C SER A 250 9.64 -39.48 26.79
N PRO A 251 10.74 -40.22 27.00
CA PRO A 251 10.65 -41.58 27.48
C PRO A 251 10.20 -41.57 28.94
N VAL A 252 9.03 -42.15 29.22
CA VAL A 252 8.58 -42.44 30.59
C VAL A 252 9.54 -43.46 31.22
N ARG A 253 10.46 -42.96 32.04
CA ARG A 253 11.35 -43.76 32.89
C ARG A 253 10.60 -44.10 34.18
N ARG A 254 9.85 -45.21 34.21
CA ARG A 254 9.22 -45.67 35.45
C ARG A 254 10.30 -46.29 36.35
N LYS A 255 10.59 -45.60 37.46
CA LYS A 255 11.49 -46.06 38.53
C LYS A 255 10.94 -47.36 39.13
N VAL A 256 11.86 -48.29 39.33
CA VAL A 256 11.71 -49.49 40.17
C VAL A 256 11.47 -49.04 41.60
N GLU A 257 10.35 -49.45 42.21
CA GLU A 257 10.20 -49.52 43.65
C GLU A 257 10.40 -50.98 44.09
N ARG A 258 11.39 -51.19 44.95
CA ARG A 258 11.53 -52.37 45.82
C ARG A 258 11.33 -51.92 47.27
N ASN A 259 10.90 -52.88 48.09
CA ASN A 259 10.81 -52.96 49.56
C ASN A 259 9.35 -52.83 50.04
N HIS A 260 8.73 -53.78 50.74
CA HIS A 260 9.20 -54.87 51.61
C HIS A 260 8.34 -56.13 51.43
#